data_AF-A0A929ETI7-F1
#
_entry.id   AF-A0A929ETI7-F1
#
_cell.length_a   1.000
_cell.length_b   1.000
_cell.length_c   1.000
_cell.angle_alpha   90.00
_cell.angle_beta   90.00
_cell.angle_gamma   90.00
#
_symmetry.space_group_name_H-M   'P 1'
#
loop_
_entity.id
_entity.type
_entity.pdbx_description
1 polymer ?
#
loop_
_entity_poly.entity_id
_entity_poly.type
_entity_poly.pdbx_seq_one_letter_code
_entity_poly.pdbx_strand_id
1 'polypeptide(L)'
;VLAIGDDALQLRQNPEVVMALDLGAAWYEWTGHPFVFAVWALRRETLAQRDGLVHQAHATLLAAKEYGLGHLEEIAAAVDQCSWFSRQECVQYLQTIEYDLDADKQKGLRLFFDMLYETGELSRRVPLNFLPVTADGKQ
;
A
#
# COMPACT_ATOMS: atom_id res chain seq x y z
N VAL A 1 14.29 -3.49 -16.54
CA VAL A 1 12.82 -3.30 -16.58
C VAL A 1 12.37 -2.78 -15.22
N LEU A 2 11.30 -1.97 -15.17
CA LEU A 2 10.62 -1.62 -13.92
C LEU A 2 9.29 -2.36 -13.87
N ALA A 3 9.02 -3.07 -12.79
CA ALA A 3 7.80 -3.85 -12.60
C ALA A 3 7.33 -3.77 -11.14
N ILE A 4 6.04 -4.00 -10.92
CA ILE A 4 5.39 -4.07 -9.59
C ILE A 4 4.39 -5.22 -9.55
N GLY A 5 4.02 -5.67 -8.35
CA GLY A 5 3.04 -6.75 -8.18
C GLY A 5 3.53 -8.08 -8.78
N ASP A 6 2.60 -8.84 -9.36
CA ASP A 6 2.85 -10.18 -9.89
C ASP A 6 3.95 -10.21 -10.95
N ASP A 7 4.01 -9.20 -11.82
CA ASP A 7 5.07 -9.08 -12.83
C ASP A 7 6.47 -9.02 -12.19
N ALA A 8 6.61 -8.30 -11.08
CA ALA A 8 7.88 -8.21 -10.36
C ALA A 8 8.25 -9.54 -9.69
N LEU A 9 7.26 -10.23 -9.11
CA LEU A 9 7.45 -11.54 -8.48
C LEU A 9 7.86 -12.59 -9.52
N GLN A 10 7.20 -12.61 -10.67
CA GLN A 10 7.53 -13.53 -11.77
C GLN A 10 8.91 -13.24 -12.36
N LEU A 11 9.25 -11.96 -12.59
CA LEU A 11 10.58 -11.58 -13.08
C LEU A 11 11.68 -11.97 -12.10
N ARG A 12 11.44 -11.88 -10.79
CA ARG A 12 12.42 -12.26 -9.76
C ARG A 12 12.75 -13.76 -9.79
N GLN A 13 11.87 -14.59 -10.31
CA GLN A 13 12.11 -16.03 -10.47
C GLN A 13 12.82 -16.38 -11.79
N ASN A 14 12.94 -15.43 -12.72
CA ASN A 14 13.58 -15.68 -14.00
C ASN A 14 15.12 -15.76 -13.82
N PRO A 15 15.76 -16.90 -14.16
CA PRO A 15 17.21 -17.07 -14.01
C PRO A 15 18.05 -16.14 -14.90
N GLU A 16 17.47 -15.56 -15.96
CA GLU A 16 18.15 -14.59 -16.82
C GLU A 16 18.27 -13.21 -16.15
N VAL A 17 17.52 -12.95 -15.08
CA VAL A 17 17.60 -11.71 -14.30
C VAL A 17 18.83 -11.78 -13.39
N VAL A 18 19.95 -11.29 -13.90
CA VAL A 18 21.25 -11.27 -13.20
C VAL A 18 21.36 -10.19 -12.10
N MET A 19 20.47 -9.20 -12.13
CA MET A 19 20.45 -8.10 -11.16
C MET A 19 19.01 -7.64 -10.93
N ALA A 20 18.61 -7.60 -9.66
CA ALA A 20 17.34 -7.06 -9.22
C ALA A 20 17.60 -6.01 -8.14
N LEU A 21 16.95 -4.85 -8.26
CA LEU A 21 16.99 -3.79 -7.26
C LEU A 21 15.60 -3.66 -6.64
N ASP A 22 15.52 -3.87 -5.33
CA ASP A 22 14.31 -3.59 -4.56
C ASP A 22 14.22 -2.08 -4.32
N LEU A 23 13.21 -1.44 -4.93
CA LEU A 23 13.04 0.00 -4.83
C LEU A 23 12.61 0.46 -3.44
N GLY A 24 11.89 -0.37 -2.68
CA GLY A 24 11.54 -0.07 -1.30
C GLY A 24 12.77 -0.07 -0.41
N ALA A 25 13.64 -1.08 -0.57
CA ALA A 25 14.91 -1.16 0.15
C ALA A 25 15.85 -0.01 -0.24
N ALA A 26 16.04 0.25 -1.53
CA ALA A 26 16.91 1.33 -2.01
C ALA A 26 16.43 2.71 -1.53
N TRP A 27 15.10 2.93 -1.52
CA TRP A 27 14.51 4.15 -0.96
C TRP A 27 14.79 4.28 0.54
N TYR A 28 14.62 3.19 1.31
CA TYR A 28 14.88 3.20 2.74
C TYR A 28 16.36 3.46 3.05
N GLU A 29 17.28 2.81 2.32
CA GLU A 29 18.72 3.05 2.45
C GLU A 29 19.11 4.50 2.14
N TRP A 30 18.46 5.11 1.16
CA TRP A 30 18.75 6.49 0.76
C TRP A 30 18.14 7.54 1.70
N THR A 31 16.91 7.33 2.15
CA THR A 31 16.10 8.36 2.84
C THR A 31 15.91 8.11 4.33
N GLY A 32 16.13 6.89 4.80
CA GLY A 32 15.82 6.46 6.16
C GLY A 32 14.31 6.33 6.45
N HIS A 33 13.45 6.41 5.43
CA HIS A 33 12.00 6.34 5.58
C HIS A 33 11.39 5.20 4.76
N PRO A 34 10.31 4.54 5.23
CA PRO A 34 9.60 3.55 4.44
C PRO A 34 8.93 4.19 3.22
N PHE A 35 8.75 3.42 2.15
CA PHE A 35 8.06 3.85 0.94
C PHE A 35 6.57 3.46 0.99
N VAL A 36 5.69 4.34 0.50
CA VAL A 36 4.23 4.08 0.41
C VAL A 36 3.84 3.92 -1.04
N PHE A 37 3.51 2.69 -1.45
CA PHE A 37 3.15 2.39 -2.84
C PHE A 37 1.72 2.78 -3.20
N ALA A 38 0.78 2.63 -2.27
CA ALA A 38 -0.64 2.90 -2.52
C ALA A 38 -1.36 3.32 -1.24
N VAL A 39 -2.44 4.08 -1.42
CA VAL A 39 -3.38 4.45 -0.36
C VAL A 39 -4.80 4.33 -0.88
N TRP A 40 -5.75 4.03 0.01
CA TRP A 40 -7.16 4.29 -0.25
C TRP A 40 -7.42 5.79 -0.12
N ALA A 41 -7.94 6.41 -1.17
CA ALA A 41 -8.25 7.83 -1.21
C ALA A 41 -9.67 8.07 -1.72
N LEU A 42 -10.27 9.18 -1.29
CA LEU A 42 -11.61 9.59 -1.69
C LEU A 42 -11.62 11.07 -2.09
N ARG A 43 -12.60 11.41 -2.94
CA ARG A 43 -12.85 12.81 -3.33
C ARG A 43 -13.54 13.55 -2.20
N ARG A 44 -13.10 14.78 -1.92
CA ARG A 44 -13.63 15.62 -0.82
C ARG A 44 -15.13 15.88 -0.97
N GLU A 45 -15.59 16.01 -2.21
CA GLU A 45 -16.99 16.23 -2.57
C GLU A 45 -17.86 15.03 -2.16
N THR A 46 -17.32 13.81 -2.26
CA THR A 46 -18.02 12.60 -1.83
C THR A 46 -18.23 12.60 -0.32
N LEU A 47 -17.23 13.01 0.47
CA LEU A 47 -17.33 13.12 1.92
C LEU A 47 -18.43 14.11 2.32
N ALA A 48 -18.44 15.30 1.71
CA ALA A 48 -19.43 16.33 2.01
C ALA A 48 -20.89 15.90 1.70
N GLN A 49 -21.08 15.03 0.70
CA GLN A 49 -22.41 14.59 0.27
C GLN A 49 -22.87 13.29 0.95
N ARG A 50 -21.94 12.43 1.40
CA ARG A 50 -22.21 11.05 1.81
C ARG A 50 -21.43 10.63 3.05
N ASP A 51 -21.23 11.55 3.98
CA ASP A 51 -20.39 11.37 5.18
C ASP A 51 -20.57 10.03 5.89
N GLY A 52 -21.81 9.70 6.29
CA GLY A 52 -22.10 8.42 6.96
C GLY A 52 -21.77 7.18 6.12
N LEU A 53 -21.96 7.25 4.81
CA LEU A 53 -21.64 6.15 3.89
C LEU A 53 -20.12 5.99 3.71
N VAL A 54 -19.37 7.10 3.70
CA VAL A 54 -17.91 7.09 3.67
C VAL A 54 -17.36 6.48 4.96
N HIS A 55 -17.88 6.86 6.12
CA HIS A 55 -17.47 6.29 7.41
C HIS A 55 -17.78 4.80 7.51
N GLN A 56 -18.94 4.37 7.02
CA GLN A 56 -19.28 2.96 6.94
C GLN A 56 -18.30 2.20 6.03
N ALA A 57 -18.01 2.72 4.83
CA ALA A 57 -17.07 2.09 3.91
C ALA A 57 -15.65 2.00 4.50
N HIS A 58 -15.19 3.05 5.19
CA HIS A 58 -13.91 3.05 5.89
C HIS A 58 -13.86 1.95 6.97
N ALA A 59 -14.88 1.84 7.81
CA ALA A 59 -14.98 0.80 8.82
C ALA A 59 -15.03 -0.61 8.20
N THR A 60 -15.76 -0.78 7.09
CA THR A 60 -15.80 -2.06 6.36
C THR A 60 -14.43 -2.43 5.79
N LEU A 61 -13.67 -1.49 5.24
CA LEU A 61 -12.33 -1.76 4.73
C LEU A 61 -11.35 -2.16 5.84
N LEU A 62 -11.43 -1.52 7.01
CA LEU A 62 -10.63 -1.90 8.18
C LEU A 62 -10.97 -3.30 8.67
N ALA A 63 -12.26 -3.61 8.83
CA ALA A 63 -12.71 -4.94 9.21
C ALA A 63 -12.32 -6.01 8.18
N ALA A 64 -12.39 -5.69 6.89
CA ALA A 64 -11.97 -6.59 5.82
C ALA A 64 -10.45 -6.85 5.84
N LYS A 65 -9.63 -5.83 6.12
CA LYS A 65 -8.18 -5.98 6.32
C LYS A 65 -7.89 -6.92 7.47
N GLU A 66 -8.48 -6.67 8.64
CA GLU A 66 -8.30 -7.50 9.83
C GLU A 66 -8.75 -8.94 9.60
N TYR A 67 -9.91 -9.12 8.98
CA TYR A 67 -10.41 -10.43 8.60
C TYR A 67 -9.44 -11.13 7.65
N GLY A 68 -8.98 -10.47 6.59
CA GLY A 68 -8.06 -11.05 5.62
C GLY A 68 -6.73 -11.50 6.24
N LEU A 69 -6.15 -10.68 7.11
CA LEU A 69 -4.91 -11.02 7.84
C LEU A 69 -5.06 -12.27 8.72
N GLY A 70 -6.26 -12.52 9.25
CA GLY A 70 -6.57 -13.75 10.00
C GLY A 70 -6.85 -14.98 9.13
N HIS A 71 -7.08 -14.81 7.82
CA HIS A 71 -7.54 -15.86 6.90
C HIS A 71 -6.66 -15.97 5.64
N LEU A 72 -5.37 -15.63 5.74
CA LEU A 72 -4.43 -15.64 4.60
C LEU A 72 -4.36 -16.99 3.89
N GLU A 73 -4.46 -18.10 4.64
CA GLU A 73 -4.48 -19.44 4.06
C GLU A 73 -5.71 -19.67 3.17
N GLU A 74 -6.88 -19.21 3.59
CA GLU A 74 -8.11 -19.32 2.80
C GLU A 74 -8.03 -18.43 1.55
N ILE A 75 -7.47 -17.23 1.68
CA ILE A 75 -7.21 -16.35 0.55
C ILE A 75 -6.28 -17.04 -0.45
N ALA A 76 -5.15 -17.58 0.01
CA ALA A 76 -4.20 -18.27 -0.85
C ALA A 76 -4.77 -19.58 -1.43
N ALA A 77 -5.75 -20.21 -0.78
CA ALA A 77 -6.49 -21.36 -1.31
C ALA A 77 -7.42 -20.99 -2.47
N ALA A 78 -7.99 -19.78 -2.43
CA ALA A 78 -8.97 -19.29 -3.39
C ALA A 78 -8.33 -18.73 -4.67
N VAL A 79 -7.03 -18.38 -4.62
CA VAL A 79 -6.27 -17.99 -5.80
C VAL A 79 -5.94 -19.24 -6.61
N ASP A 80 -6.40 -19.29 -7.86
CA ASP A 80 -6.02 -20.34 -8.80
C ASP A 80 -4.49 -20.43 -8.87
N GLN A 81 -3.95 -21.64 -8.77
CA GLN A 81 -2.51 -21.86 -8.71
C GLN A 81 -1.83 -21.25 -9.95
N CYS A 82 -1.15 -20.13 -9.78
CA CYS A 82 -0.21 -19.64 -10.78
C CYS A 82 0.92 -20.68 -10.86
N SER A 83 1.27 -21.11 -12.08
CA SER A 83 2.32 -22.12 -12.30
C SER A 83 3.69 -21.74 -11.73
N TRP A 84 3.88 -20.46 -11.42
CA TRP A 84 5.11 -19.86 -10.91
C TRP A 84 5.00 -19.42 -9.44
N PHE A 85 3.85 -19.52 -8.78
CA PHE A 85 3.67 -19.00 -7.41
C PHE A 85 2.90 -19.98 -6.54
N SER A 86 3.60 -20.65 -5.64
CA SER A 86 2.99 -21.61 -4.73
C SER A 86 2.09 -20.93 -3.70
N ARG A 87 1.15 -21.69 -3.16
CA ARG A 87 0.28 -21.23 -2.06
C ARG A 87 1.09 -20.74 -0.86
N GLN A 88 2.17 -21.45 -0.50
CA GLN A 88 3.04 -21.07 0.62
C GLN A 88 3.74 -19.73 0.35
N GLU A 89 4.25 -19.52 -0.86
CA GLU A 89 4.85 -18.24 -1.26
C GLU A 89 3.81 -17.11 -1.24
N CYS A 90 2.56 -17.38 -1.63
CA CYS A 90 1.47 -16.41 -1.54
C CYS A 90 1.18 -16.00 -0.10
N VAL A 91 1.03 -16.95 0.82
CA VAL A 91 0.83 -16.65 2.24
C VAL A 91 2.02 -15.84 2.79
N GLN A 92 3.25 -16.27 2.52
CA GLN A 92 4.44 -15.58 2.98
C GLN A 92 4.53 -14.16 2.43
N TYR A 93 4.23 -13.97 1.15
CA TYR A 93 4.21 -12.65 0.51
C TYR A 93 3.17 -11.74 1.15
N LEU A 94 1.92 -12.19 1.30
CA LEU A 94 0.86 -11.39 1.92
C LEU A 94 1.17 -11.02 3.38
N GLN A 95 1.86 -11.89 4.13
CA GLN A 95 2.33 -11.59 5.49
C GLN A 95 3.39 -10.48 5.54
N THR A 96 4.15 -10.27 4.46
CA THR A 96 5.19 -9.22 4.42
C THR A 96 4.66 -7.84 4.07
N ILE A 97 3.41 -7.72 3.61
CA ILE A 97 2.83 -6.44 3.24
C ILE A 97 2.44 -5.66 4.50
N GLU A 98 2.96 -4.44 4.61
CA GLU A 98 2.53 -3.49 5.64
C GLU A 98 1.37 -2.62 5.14
N TYR A 99 0.20 -2.78 5.76
CA TYR A 99 -1.04 -2.14 5.30
C TYR A 99 -1.36 -0.80 5.99
N ASP A 100 -0.81 -0.57 7.18
CA ASP A 100 -1.15 0.59 8.00
C ASP A 100 -0.31 1.81 7.64
N LEU A 101 -0.94 2.98 7.54
CA LEU A 101 -0.27 4.25 7.22
C LEU A 101 0.13 4.99 8.51
N ASP A 102 1.08 4.40 9.24
CA ASP A 102 1.60 4.96 10.49
C ASP A 102 2.40 6.27 10.30
N ALA A 103 2.84 6.86 11.42
CA ALA A 103 3.54 8.14 11.41
C ALA A 103 4.83 8.15 10.57
N ASP A 104 5.57 7.04 10.51
CA ASP A 104 6.84 6.96 9.77
C ASP A 104 6.59 6.79 8.27
N LYS A 105 5.59 6.00 7.89
CA LYS A 105 5.11 5.93 6.50
C LYS A 105 4.52 7.24 6.02
N GLN A 106 3.82 7.98 6.88
CA GLN A 106 3.37 9.32 6.55
C GLN A 106 4.54 10.30 6.34
N LYS A 107 5.65 10.16 7.08
CA LYS A 107 6.87 10.98 6.84
C LYS A 107 7.48 10.62 5.49
N GLY A 108 7.63 9.33 5.19
CA GLY A 108 8.12 8.86 3.89
C GLY A 108 7.29 9.36 2.72
N LEU A 109 5.96 9.27 2.82
CA LEU A 109 5.03 9.77 1.80
C LEU A 109 5.13 11.30 1.61
N ARG A 110 5.23 12.06 2.70
CA ARG A 110 5.44 13.53 2.61
C ARG A 110 6.76 13.85 1.92
N LEU A 111 7.84 13.17 2.30
CA LEU A 111 9.16 13.34 1.68
C LEU A 111 9.08 13.09 0.17
N PHE A 112 8.44 12.00 -0.25
CA PHE A 112 8.26 11.72 -1.67
C PHE A 112 7.51 12.84 -2.42
N PHE A 113 6.42 13.35 -1.87
CA PHE A 113 5.71 14.49 -2.48
C PHE A 113 6.52 15.78 -2.50
N ASP A 114 7.32 16.05 -1.47
CA ASP A 114 8.22 17.20 -1.44
C ASP A 114 9.28 17.10 -2.53
N MET A 115 9.86 15.91 -2.74
CA MET A 115 10.82 15.65 -3.82
C MET A 115 10.21 15.83 -5.22
N LEU A 116 8.96 15.36 -5.42
CA LEU A 116 8.24 15.57 -6.68
C LEU A 116 7.96 17.06 -6.94
N TYR A 117 7.67 17.84 -5.89
CA TYR A 117 7.54 19.29 -6.01
C TYR A 117 8.89 19.96 -6.36
N GLU A 118 9.97 19.56 -5.68
CA GLU A 118 11.31 20.13 -5.88
C GLU A 118 11.89 19.83 -7.27
N THR A 119 11.48 18.71 -7.88
CA THR A 119 11.84 18.33 -9.25
C THR A 119 10.88 18.89 -10.31
N GLY A 120 9.79 19.54 -9.91
CA GLY A 120 8.81 20.14 -10.81
C GLY A 120 7.75 19.19 -11.37
N GLU A 121 7.74 17.92 -10.95
CA GLU A 121 6.70 16.93 -11.30
C GLU A 121 5.33 17.28 -10.67
N LEU A 122 5.35 17.98 -9.54
CA LEU A 122 4.16 18.59 -8.94
C LEU A 122 4.26 20.12 -9.00
N SER A 123 3.18 20.77 -9.44
CA SER A 123 3.10 22.23 -9.50
C SER A 123 2.93 22.90 -8.12
N ARG A 124 2.59 22.12 -7.08
CA ARG A 124 2.41 22.59 -5.71
C ARG A 124 2.70 21.48 -4.71
N ARG A 125 3.08 21.86 -3.49
CA ARG A 125 3.15 20.93 -2.36
C ARG A 125 1.76 20.37 -2.04
N VAL A 126 1.70 19.06 -1.78
CA VAL A 126 0.44 18.33 -1.54
C VAL A 126 0.36 17.96 -0.06
N PRO A 127 -0.56 18.56 0.71
CA PRO A 127 -0.75 18.17 2.11
C PRO A 127 -1.47 16.81 2.19
N LEU A 128 -1.05 15.99 3.15
CA LEU A 128 -1.80 14.79 3.53
C LEU A 128 -3.03 15.21 4.34
N ASN A 129 -4.21 14.78 3.89
CA ASN A 129 -5.47 15.03 4.57
C ASN A 129 -6.11 13.68 4.87
N PHE A 130 -6.49 13.48 6.12
CA PHE A 130 -7.07 12.23 6.59
C PHE A 130 -8.58 12.37 6.77
N LEU A 131 -9.29 11.24 6.70
CA LEU A 131 -10.71 11.19 7.02
C LEU A 131 -10.87 11.64 8.49
N PRO A 132 -11.69 12.67 8.78
CA PRO A 132 -11.88 13.13 10.15
C PRO A 132 -12.57 12.04 10.98
N VAL A 133 -12.23 11.91 12.26
CA VAL A 133 -12.92 10.96 13.15
C VAL A 133 -14.32 11.50 13.44
N THR A 134 -15.36 10.68 13.31
CA THR A 134 -16.71 11.05 13.78
C THR A 134 -16.69 11.23 15.30
N ALA A 135 -17.58 12.06 15.85
CA ALA A 135 -17.59 12.42 17.27
C ALA A 135 -17.72 11.23 18.26
N ASP A 136 -17.96 10.01 17.77
CA ASP A 136 -18.10 8.77 18.54
C ASP A 136 -16.80 7.94 18.68
N GLY A 137 -15.65 8.52 18.34
CA GLY A 137 -14.40 8.29 19.07
C GLY A 137 -13.87 6.86 19.20
N LYS A 138 -13.78 6.10 18.10
CA LYS A 138 -12.94 4.89 18.08
C LYS A 138 -12.03 4.88 16.86
N GLN A 139 -10.73 5.02 17.13
CA GLN A 139 -9.65 4.58 16.24
C GLN A 139 -9.54 3.07 16.31
#